data_AF-A0A822CUR5-F1
#
_entry.id   AF-A0A822CUR5-F1
#
_cell.length_a   1.000
_cell.length_b   1.000
_cell.length_c   1.000
_cell.angle_alpha   90.00
_cell.angle_beta   90.00
_cell.angle_gamma   90.00
#
_symmetry.space_group_name_H-M   'P 1'
#
loop_
_entity.id
_entity.type
_entity.pdbx_description
1 polymer ?
#
loop_
_entity_poly.entity_id
_entity_poly.type
_entity_poly.pdbx_seq_one_letter_code
_entity_poly.pdbx_strand_id
1 'polypeptide(L)' 'MNYYINKSTLLRAHTSAHQVDLIRSGLNAFLCIGDVYRRDSIDPTHYPVFHQCEGVQLFNKEELFIENRN' A
#
# COMPACT_ATOMS: atom_id res chain seq x y z
N MET A 1 -14.10 2.30 7.36
CA MET A 1 -15.06 1.28 6.83
C MET A 1 -14.80 1.05 5.32
N ASN A 2 -15.07 -0.12 4.75
CA ASN A 2 -14.75 -0.45 3.34
C ASN A 2 -15.98 -0.33 2.39
N TYR A 3 -15.73 -0.10 1.10
CA TYR A 3 -16.76 -0.16 0.04
C TYR A 3 -16.78 -1.54 -0.63
N TYR A 4 -17.74 -2.37 -0.27
CA TYR A 4 -17.94 -3.69 -0.89
C TYR A 4 -18.81 -3.57 -2.14
N ILE A 5 -18.34 -4.15 -3.25
CA ILE A 5 -19.16 -4.36 -4.46
C ILE A 5 -20.00 -5.63 -4.26
N ASN A 6 -19.40 -6.67 -3.68
CA ASN A 6 -20.05 -7.92 -3.31
C ASN A 6 -19.30 -8.60 -2.14
N LYS A 7 -19.65 -9.84 -1.79
CA LYS A 7 -19.05 -10.57 -0.66
C LYS A 7 -17.54 -10.82 -0.79
N SER A 8 -17.00 -10.88 -2.02
CA SER A 8 -15.60 -11.22 -2.31
C SER A 8 -14.81 -10.06 -2.93
N THR A 9 -15.46 -8.96 -3.30
CA THR A 9 -14.85 -7.87 -4.05
C THR A 9 -15.20 -6.53 -3.42
N LEU A 10 -14.17 -5.72 -3.19
CA LEU A 10 -14.27 -4.39 -2.60
C LEU A 10 -13.32 -3.41 -3.29
N LEU A 11 -13.60 -2.12 -3.17
CA LEU A 11 -12.67 -1.07 -3.58
C LEU A 11 -11.54 -0.96 -2.55
N ARG A 12 -10.29 -0.97 -3.02
CA ARG A 12 -9.10 -0.98 -2.14
C ARG A 12 -9.10 0.23 -1.20
N ALA A 13 -8.90 -0.03 0.09
CA ALA A 13 -8.80 1.03 1.10
C ALA A 13 -7.37 1.57 1.29
N HIS A 14 -6.38 0.85 0.76
CA HIS A 14 -4.95 1.16 0.82
C HIS A 14 -4.26 0.64 -0.43
N THR A 15 -3.17 1.28 -0.87
CA THR A 15 -2.30 0.76 -1.95
C THR A 15 -1.57 -0.51 -1.54
N SER A 16 -1.48 -0.79 -0.23
CA SER A 16 -0.86 -2.01 0.32
C SER A 16 -1.51 -3.30 -0.16
N ALA A 17 -2.73 -3.23 -0.70
CA ALA A 17 -3.39 -4.35 -1.37
C ALA A 17 -2.54 -4.97 -2.49
N HIS A 18 -1.59 -4.24 -3.07
CA HIS A 18 -0.71 -4.71 -4.15
C HIS A 18 0.66 -5.22 -3.67
N GLN A 19 1.04 -5.04 -2.39
CA GLN A 19 2.40 -5.40 -1.93
C GLN A 19 2.73 -6.88 -2.15
N VAL A 20 1.82 -7.78 -1.78
CA VAL A 20 2.07 -9.23 -1.86
C VAL A 20 2.31 -9.66 -3.31
N ASP A 21 1.55 -9.11 -4.25
CA ASP A 21 1.69 -9.45 -5.67
C ASP A 21 2.98 -8.87 -6.27
N LEU A 22 3.34 -7.64 -5.90
CA LEU A 22 4.57 -6.98 -6.35
C LEU A 22 5.84 -7.61 -5.75
N ILE A 23 5.79 -8.05 -4.49
CA ILE A 23 6.88 -8.83 -3.88
C ILE A 23 7.00 -10.19 -4.57
N ARG A 24 5.88 -10.88 -4.81
CA ARG A 24 5.86 -12.18 -5.50
C ARG A 24 6.34 -12.11 -6.95
N SER A 25 6.21 -10.97 -7.62
CA SER A 25 6.79 -10.77 -8.95
C SER A 25 8.31 -10.56 -8.95
N GLY A 26 8.94 -10.51 -7.77
CA GLY A 26 10.39 -10.40 -7.61
C GLY A 26 10.89 -8.96 -7.48
N LEU A 27 10.02 -7.99 -7.23
CA LEU A 27 10.44 -6.60 -7.01
C LEU A 27 10.91 -6.40 -5.57
N ASN A 28 12.19 -6.06 -5.42
CA ASN A 28 12.77 -5.67 -4.14
C ASN A 28 12.60 -4.19 -3.81
N ALA A 29 12.29 -3.35 -4.81
CA ALA A 29 12.19 -1.91 -4.70
C ALA A 29 11.06 -1.41 -5.59
N PHE A 30 10.01 -0.81 -5.03
CA PHE A 30 8.92 -0.26 -5.85
C PHE A 30 8.12 0.84 -5.15
N LEU A 31 7.49 1.70 -5.97
CA LEU A 31 6.46 2.63 -5.56
C LEU A 31 5.10 2.19 -6.10
N CYS A 32 4.08 2.19 -5.26
CA CYS A 32 2.69 1.96 -5.63
C CYS A 32 1.88 3.24 -5.35
N ILE A 33 1.35 3.85 -6.41
CA ILE A 33 0.57 5.08 -6.34
C ILE A 33 -0.80 4.84 -6.95
N GLY A 34 -1.85 5.25 -6.25
CA GLY A 34 -3.21 5.13 -6.77
C GLY A 34 -4.26 5.73 -5.87
N ASP A 35 -5.46 5.86 -6.42
CA ASP A 35 -6.69 6.17 -5.70
C ASP A 35 -7.04 5.05 -4.71
N VAL A 36 -7.55 5.42 -3.54
CA VAL A 36 -8.00 4.53 -2.48
C VAL A 36 -9.35 5.03 -1.94
N TYR A 37 -10.13 4.09 -1.40
CA TYR A 37 -11.54 4.32 -1.12
C TYR A 37 -11.86 3.95 0.32
N ARG A 38 -12.30 4.91 1.12
CA ARG A 38 -12.70 4.67 2.53
C ARG A 38 -14.06 5.28 2.82
N ARG A 39 -14.89 4.52 3.52
CA ARG A 39 -16.07 5.06 4.19
C ARG A 39 -15.62 5.63 5.51
N ASP A 40 -15.68 6.94 5.62
CA ASP A 40 -15.27 7.71 6.80
C ASP A 40 -16.32 8.76 7.16
N SER A 41 -16.10 9.52 8.24
CA SER A 41 -16.93 10.68 8.58
C SER A 41 -16.96 11.70 7.45
N ILE A 42 -18.07 12.44 7.33
CA ILE A 42 -18.19 13.54 6.37
C ILE A 42 -17.74 14.80 7.08
N ASP A 43 -16.48 15.18 6.88
CA ASP A 43 -15.87 16.39 7.40
C ASP A 43 -14.77 16.90 6.45
N PRO A 44 -14.24 18.13 6.65
CA PRO A 44 -13.27 18.72 5.73
C PRO A 44 -11.97 17.93 5.53
N THR A 45 -11.62 17.02 6.45
CA THR A 45 -10.40 16.21 6.39
C THR A 45 -10.62 14.82 5.79
N HIS A 46 -11.88 14.40 5.63
CA HIS A 46 -12.23 13.06 5.18
C HIS A 46 -13.03 13.11 3.88
N TYR A 47 -12.37 12.71 2.78
CA TYR A 47 -13.03 12.48 1.50
C TYR A 47 -13.12 10.99 1.20
N PRO A 48 -14.26 10.48 0.66
CA PRO A 48 -14.44 9.08 0.33
C PRO A 48 -13.37 8.46 -0.58
N VAL A 49 -12.71 9.28 -1.40
CA VAL A 49 -11.68 8.89 -2.36
C VAL A 49 -10.47 9.81 -2.21
N PHE A 50 -9.28 9.26 -2.11
CA PHE A 50 -8.05 10.05 -2.07
C PHE A 50 -6.89 9.25 -2.66
N HIS A 51 -5.72 9.86 -2.82
CA HIS A 51 -4.56 9.20 -3.40
C HIS A 51 -3.59 8.76 -2.30
N GLN A 52 -3.07 7.54 -2.40
CA GLN A 52 -2.01 7.03 -1.54
C GLN A 52 -0.77 6.73 -2.39
N CYS A 53 0.41 7.03 -1.84
CA CYS A 53 1.70 6.62 -2.36
C CYS A 53 2.36 5.74 -1.31
N GLU A 54 2.89 4.60 -1.73
CA GLU A 54 3.53 3.64 -0.85
C GLU A 54 4.84 3.15 -1.46
N GLY A 55 5.91 3.17 -0.66
CA GLY A 55 7.21 2.67 -1.05
C GLY A 55 7.57 1.41 -0.29
N VAL A 56 8.08 0.42 -1.01
CA VAL A 56 8.56 -0.84 -0.46
C VAL A 56 10.00 -1.06 -0.88
N GLN A 57 10.82 -1.43 0.09
CA GLN A 57 12.20 -1.86 -0.09
C GLN A 57 12.43 -3.12 0.74
N LEU A 58 12.86 -4.19 0.08
CA LEU A 58 13.29 -5.43 0.71
C LEU A 58 14.81 -5.42 0.85
N PHE A 59 15.29 -5.97 1.97
CA PHE A 59 16.70 -6.12 2.25
C PHE A 59 17.00 -7.58 2.61
N ASN A 60 18.06 -8.14 2.06
CA ASN A 60 18.64 -9.37 2.58
C ASN A 60 19.49 -9.08 3.83
N LYS A 61 19.97 -10.16 4.46
CA LYS A 61 20.75 -10.05 5.70
C LYS A 61 22.02 -9.23 5.49
N GLU A 62 22.69 -9.43 4.36
CA GLU A 62 23.92 -8.75 4.03
C GLU A 62 23.68 -7.24 3.88
N GLU A 63 22.67 -6.84 3.12
CA GLU A 63 22.29 -5.44 2.91
C GLU A 63 21.90 -4.73 4.21
N LEU A 64 21.14 -5.40 5.08
CA LEU A 64 20.66 -4.82 6.34
C LEU A 64 21.79 -4.50 7.34
N PHE A 65 22.88 -5.28 7.33
CA PHE A 65 23.98 -5.15 8.30
C PHE A 65 25.25 -4.51 7.73
N ILE A 66 25.26 -4.11 6.45
CA ILE A 66 26.34 -3.31 5.85
C ILE A 66 26.19 -1.83 6.24
N GLU A 67 24.97 -1.29 6.33
CA GLU A 67 24.75 0.13 6.69
C GLU A 67 25.12 0.48 8.14
N ASN A 68 25.23 -0.49 9.04
CA ASN A 68 25.57 -0.28 10.46
C ASN A 68 27.08 -0.35 10.77
N ARG A 69 27.98 -0.31 9.76
CA ARG A 69 29.44 -0.38 9.93
C ARG A 69 30.19 0.90 9.51
N ASN A 70 29.56 2.07 9.61
CA ASN A 70 30.22 3.37 9.47
C ASN A 70 30.16 4.15 10.78
#